data_AF-A0A836H2J8-F1
#
_entry.id   AF-A0A836H2J8-F1
#
_cell.length_a   1.000
_cell.length_b   1.000
_cell.length_c   1.000
_cell.angle_alpha   90.00
_cell.angle_beta   90.00
_cell.angle_gamma   90.00
#
_symmetry.space_group_name_H-M   'P 1'
#
loop_
_entity.id
_entity.type
_entity.pdbx_description
1 polymer ?
#
loop_
_entity_poly.entity_id
_entity_poly.type
_entity_poly.pdbx_seq_one_letter_code
_entity_poly.pdbx_strand_id
1 'polypeptide(L)'
;MAPKKNSSKKESKRKVLTEEDMLRLGMTPEDIQRILEERGKSNEDKQAEQARQEAQRRAAEARQRQQRDHQKQVDDMVAEETTTRSTLRYSEDQEWLQMESELTPAKQKIIRQAAVVGAQHRAEEARRRQAEELAAYQAKLHSMTDEQRAAFLEEEKEKEKRRTEEIVALEEKRIERERRREARRNARRERLLNNQNTDDLFSSDDDEPQETIKKKGKEAAIDELEYNLHERYL
;
A
#
# COMPACT_ATOMS: atom_id res chain seq x y z
N MET A 1 77.67 -0.42 -25.23
CA MET A 1 76.75 -1.58 -25.15
C MET A 1 75.48 -1.26 -25.93
N ALA A 2 74.99 -2.25 -26.70
CA ALA A 2 73.96 -2.13 -27.74
C ALA A 2 72.51 -1.93 -27.20
N PRO A 3 71.56 -1.45 -28.04
CA PRO A 3 70.21 -1.08 -27.62
C PRO A 3 69.27 -2.30 -27.58
N LYS A 4 68.37 -2.37 -26.57
CA LYS A 4 67.35 -3.43 -26.47
C LYS A 4 66.05 -3.03 -27.18
N LYS A 5 65.97 -3.55 -28.41
CA LYS A 5 64.83 -3.93 -29.28
C LYS A 5 63.39 -3.59 -28.85
N ASN A 6 62.73 -2.89 -29.77
CA ASN A 6 61.29 -2.66 -29.94
C ASN A 6 60.45 -3.94 -29.81
N SER A 7 59.43 -3.93 -28.94
CA SER A 7 58.32 -4.88 -28.99
C SER A 7 57.16 -4.27 -29.80
N SER A 8 57.22 -4.36 -31.12
CA SER A 8 56.02 -4.15 -31.95
C SER A 8 55.13 -5.38 -31.85
N LYS A 9 54.10 -5.31 -31.00
CA LYS A 9 52.97 -6.26 -31.06
C LYS A 9 52.38 -6.18 -32.46
N LYS A 10 52.54 -7.24 -33.25
CA LYS A 10 51.82 -7.43 -34.52
C LYS A 10 50.32 -7.42 -34.19
N GLU A 11 49.63 -6.35 -34.53
CA GLU A 11 48.17 -6.35 -34.62
C GLU A 11 47.78 -7.34 -35.71
N SER A 12 47.36 -8.54 -35.30
CA SER A 12 46.71 -9.49 -36.18
C SER A 12 45.41 -8.87 -36.67
N LYS A 13 45.40 -8.34 -37.91
CA LYS A 13 44.17 -7.92 -38.59
C LYS A 13 43.21 -9.12 -38.59
N ARG A 14 42.15 -9.05 -37.78
CA ARG A 14 41.11 -10.09 -37.73
C ARG A 14 40.52 -10.22 -39.14
N LYS A 15 40.51 -11.43 -39.70
CA LYS A 15 39.89 -11.69 -41.01
C LYS A 15 38.41 -11.35 -40.93
N VAL A 16 37.93 -10.62 -41.93
CA VAL A 16 36.53 -10.22 -42.05
C VAL A 16 35.76 -11.45 -42.53
N LEU A 17 34.96 -12.05 -41.65
CA LEU A 17 34.03 -13.15 -42.02
C LEU A 17 33.04 -12.64 -43.07
N THR A 18 32.86 -13.42 -44.13
CA THR A 18 31.87 -13.18 -45.19
C THR A 18 30.51 -13.80 -44.82
N GLU A 19 29.45 -13.44 -45.54
CA GLU A 19 28.10 -14.00 -45.36
C GLU A 19 28.09 -15.53 -45.45
N GLU A 20 28.78 -16.10 -46.46
CA GLU A 20 28.95 -17.55 -46.61
C GLU A 20 29.69 -18.18 -45.43
N ASP A 21 30.71 -17.52 -44.88
CA ASP A 21 31.48 -18.05 -43.75
C ASP A 21 30.63 -18.07 -42.47
N MET A 22 29.78 -17.07 -42.26
CA MET A 22 28.87 -17.02 -41.11
C MET A 22 27.73 -18.05 -41.22
N LEU A 23 27.22 -18.28 -42.44
CA LEU A 23 26.30 -19.38 -42.74
C LEU A 23 26.94 -20.75 -42.46
N ARG A 24 28.19 -20.97 -42.89
CA ARG A 24 28.94 -22.21 -42.61
C ARG A 24 29.25 -22.42 -41.13
N LEU A 25 29.33 -21.35 -40.35
CA LEU A 25 29.45 -21.38 -38.88
C LEU A 25 28.12 -21.65 -38.16
N GLY A 26 27.01 -21.77 -38.89
CA GLY A 26 25.70 -22.09 -38.35
C GLY A 26 24.93 -20.89 -37.77
N MET A 27 25.31 -19.66 -38.11
CA MET A 27 24.52 -18.47 -37.75
C MET A 27 23.21 -18.41 -38.54
N THR A 28 22.17 -17.88 -37.91
CA THR A 28 20.87 -17.69 -38.57
C THR A 28 20.94 -16.53 -39.57
N PRO A 29 20.15 -16.56 -40.66
CA PRO A 29 20.10 -15.45 -41.63
C PRO A 29 19.77 -14.09 -40.99
N GLU A 30 18.92 -14.08 -39.97
CA GLU A 30 18.53 -12.88 -39.21
C GLU A 30 19.69 -12.29 -38.41
N ASP A 31 20.48 -13.14 -37.75
CA ASP A 31 21.67 -12.71 -37.02
C ASP A 31 22.78 -12.24 -37.97
N ILE A 32 22.91 -12.89 -39.13
CA ILE A 32 23.88 -12.50 -40.17
C ILE A 32 23.54 -11.13 -40.74
N GLN A 33 22.26 -10.88 -41.05
CA GLN A 33 21.79 -9.57 -41.49
C GLN A 33 22.08 -8.50 -40.43
N ARG A 34 21.75 -8.78 -39.16
CA ARG A 34 22.01 -7.85 -38.05
C ARG A 34 23.51 -7.52 -37.91
N ILE A 35 24.40 -8.52 -38.04
CA ILE A 35 25.86 -8.34 -37.95
C ILE A 35 26.40 -7.53 -39.13
N LEU A 36 25.90 -7.79 -40.35
CA LEU A 36 26.29 -7.04 -41.55
C LEU A 36 25.79 -5.60 -41.50
N GLU A 37 24.57 -5.37 -41.03
CA GLU A 37 23.99 -4.05 -40.78
C GLU A 37 24.76 -3.28 -39.70
N GLU A 38 25.12 -3.92 -38.59
CA GLU A 38 25.99 -3.32 -37.57
C GLU A 38 27.39 -3.01 -38.10
N ARG A 39 27.87 -3.74 -39.10
CA ARG A 39 29.14 -3.47 -39.79
C ARG A 39 29.06 -2.27 -40.74
N GLY A 40 27.88 -2.03 -41.32
CA GLY A 40 27.60 -0.91 -42.21
C GLY A 40 27.38 0.42 -41.49
N LYS A 41 27.06 0.41 -40.19
CA LYS A 41 26.96 1.62 -39.37
C LYS A 41 28.34 2.25 -39.15
N SER A 42 28.48 3.53 -39.49
CA SER A 42 29.67 4.33 -39.18
C SER A 42 29.96 4.32 -37.67
N ASN A 43 31.23 4.40 -37.28
CA ASN A 43 31.61 4.58 -35.87
C ASN A 43 30.98 5.85 -35.28
N GLU A 44 30.75 6.87 -36.10
CA GLU A 44 30.07 8.11 -35.71
C GLU A 44 28.59 7.86 -35.39
N ASP A 45 27.90 7.03 -36.16
CA ASP A 45 26.49 6.68 -35.91
C ASP A 45 26.34 5.88 -34.62
N LYS A 46 27.28 4.97 -34.33
CA LYS A 46 27.28 4.20 -33.08
C LYS A 46 27.52 5.10 -31.86
N GLN A 47 28.44 6.05 -31.96
CA GLN A 47 28.68 7.03 -30.89
C GLN A 47 27.49 7.98 -30.72
N ALA A 48 26.85 8.41 -31.81
CA ALA A 48 25.66 9.24 -31.75
C ALA A 48 24.46 8.48 -31.13
N GLU A 49 24.28 7.20 -31.44
CA GLU A 49 23.24 6.35 -30.87
C GLU A 49 23.47 6.12 -29.36
N GLN A 50 24.70 5.85 -28.94
CA GLN A 50 25.07 5.76 -27.51
C GLN A 50 24.87 7.08 -26.77
N ALA A 51 25.29 8.21 -27.36
CA ALA A 51 25.09 9.53 -26.75
C ALA A 51 23.60 9.89 -26.60
N ARG A 52 22.75 9.51 -27.56
CA ARG A 52 21.29 9.67 -27.47
C ARG A 52 20.70 8.80 -26.37
N GLN A 53 21.09 7.54 -26.26
CA GLN A 53 20.62 6.64 -25.20
C GLN A 53 21.06 7.13 -23.81
N GLU A 54 22.30 7.59 -23.66
CA GLU A 54 22.78 8.13 -22.40
C GLU A 54 22.08 9.45 -22.04
N ALA A 55 21.83 10.34 -23.02
CA ALA A 55 21.07 11.55 -22.80
C ALA A 55 19.62 11.25 -22.36
N GLN A 56 18.97 10.27 -22.99
CA GLN A 56 17.64 9.81 -22.59
C GLN A 56 17.64 9.23 -21.17
N ARG A 57 18.64 8.42 -20.82
CA ARG A 57 18.80 7.87 -19.47
C ARG A 57 18.97 8.98 -18.43
N ARG A 58 19.85 9.96 -18.68
CA ARG A 58 20.04 11.11 -17.78
C ARG A 58 18.76 11.95 -17.65
N ALA A 59 18.02 12.16 -18.74
CA ALA A 59 16.76 12.89 -18.72
C ALA A 59 15.65 12.12 -17.97
N ALA A 60 15.63 10.78 -18.05
CA ALA A 60 14.71 9.96 -17.27
C ALA A 60 15.07 9.98 -15.77
N GLU A 61 16.36 9.88 -15.44
CA GLU A 61 16.84 9.97 -14.06
C GLU A 61 16.55 11.35 -13.44
N ALA A 62 16.75 12.44 -14.20
CA ALA A 62 16.42 13.78 -13.75
C ALA A 62 14.92 13.94 -13.46
N ARG A 63 14.05 13.41 -14.33
CA ARG A 63 12.60 13.38 -14.10
C ARG A 63 12.22 12.56 -12.87
N GLN A 64 12.84 11.41 -12.67
CA GLN A 64 12.59 10.57 -11.50
C GLN A 64 13.03 11.27 -10.20
N ARG A 65 14.18 11.96 -10.20
CA ARG A 65 14.63 12.77 -9.06
C ARG A 65 13.64 13.89 -8.76
N GLN A 66 13.22 14.65 -9.76
CA GLN A 66 12.22 15.70 -9.59
C GLN A 66 10.89 15.16 -9.01
N GLN A 67 10.43 14.00 -9.46
CA GLN A 67 9.24 13.36 -8.90
C GLN A 67 9.42 12.98 -7.44
N ARG A 68 10.59 12.42 -7.07
CA ARG A 68 10.89 12.08 -5.67
C ARG A 68 10.97 13.33 -4.79
N ASP A 69 11.62 14.39 -5.28
CA ASP A 69 11.74 15.65 -4.54
C ASP A 69 10.38 16.31 -4.36
N HIS A 70 9.53 16.30 -5.40
CA HIS A 70 8.16 16.79 -5.31
C HIS A 70 7.33 15.96 -4.32
N GLN A 71 7.42 14.63 -4.38
CA GLN A 71 6.72 13.77 -3.42
C GLN A 71 7.17 14.05 -1.99
N LYS A 72 8.48 14.23 -1.77
CA LYS A 72 9.02 14.57 -0.46
C LYS A 72 8.48 15.91 0.04
N GLN A 73 8.40 16.93 -0.81
CA GLN A 73 7.81 18.22 -0.44
C GLN A 73 6.33 18.09 -0.07
N VAL A 74 5.57 17.25 -0.79
CA VAL A 74 4.17 16.97 -0.44
C VAL A 74 4.08 16.27 0.91
N ASP A 75 4.91 15.25 1.15
CA ASP A 75 4.91 14.51 2.42
C ASP A 75 5.31 15.42 3.60
N ASP A 76 6.30 16.29 3.42
CA ASP A 76 6.72 17.28 4.41
C ASP A 76 5.59 18.27 4.74
N MET A 77 4.89 18.81 3.74
CA MET A 77 3.72 19.69 3.97
C MET A 77 2.59 18.96 4.70
N VAL A 78 2.30 17.70 4.32
CA VAL A 78 1.26 16.90 4.98
C VAL A 78 1.63 16.64 6.44
N ALA A 79 2.90 16.38 6.75
CA ALA A 79 3.37 16.19 8.11
C ALA A 79 3.21 17.48 8.95
N GLU A 80 3.58 18.64 8.40
CA GLU A 80 3.38 19.95 9.05
C GLU A 80 1.90 20.27 9.30
N GLU A 81 1.04 20.06 8.29
CA GLU A 81 -0.41 20.24 8.43
C GLU A 81 -1.00 19.31 9.48
N THR A 82 -0.60 18.04 9.48
CA THR A 82 -1.09 17.03 10.43
C THR A 82 -0.66 17.40 11.84
N THR A 83 0.58 17.84 12.02
CA THR A 83 1.10 18.31 13.30
C THR A 83 0.30 19.52 13.78
N THR A 84 0.11 20.53 12.93
CA THR A 84 -0.64 21.75 13.25
C THR A 84 -2.10 21.45 13.61
N ARG A 85 -2.75 20.56 12.84
CA ARG A 85 -4.12 20.11 13.14
C ARG A 85 -4.18 19.38 14.47
N SER A 86 -3.19 18.55 14.78
CA SER A 86 -3.15 17.82 16.06
C SER A 86 -2.97 18.78 17.25
N THR A 87 -2.13 19.81 17.10
CA THR A 87 -1.94 20.83 18.15
C THR A 87 -3.21 21.67 18.35
N LEU A 88 -3.90 22.04 17.27
CA LEU A 88 -5.16 22.78 17.35
C LEU A 88 -6.25 21.96 18.04
N ARG A 89 -6.39 20.68 17.67
CA ARG A 89 -7.34 19.78 18.34
C ARG A 89 -7.02 19.63 19.83
N TYR A 90 -5.75 19.47 20.16
CA TYR A 90 -5.35 19.37 21.56
C TYR A 90 -5.69 20.65 22.35
N SER A 91 -5.45 21.84 21.79
CA SER A 91 -5.85 23.10 22.44
C SER A 91 -7.36 23.24 22.56
N GLU A 92 -8.11 22.89 21.53
CA GLU A 92 -9.58 22.90 21.56
C GLU A 92 -10.09 21.94 22.65
N ASP A 93 -9.54 20.73 22.74
CA ASP A 93 -9.91 19.76 23.78
C ASP A 93 -9.61 20.30 25.19
N GLN A 94 -8.49 21.01 25.37
CA GLN A 94 -8.19 21.67 26.66
C GLN A 94 -9.19 22.78 26.99
N GLU A 95 -9.56 23.61 26.02
CA GLU A 95 -10.58 24.65 26.20
C GLU A 95 -11.93 24.03 26.56
N TRP A 96 -12.33 22.95 25.89
CA TRP A 96 -13.56 22.21 26.20
C TRP A 96 -13.55 21.64 27.62
N LEU A 97 -12.43 21.04 28.05
CA LEU A 97 -12.29 20.51 29.42
C LEU A 97 -12.41 21.63 30.48
N GLN A 98 -11.84 22.80 30.22
CA GLN A 98 -11.96 23.96 31.10
C GLN A 98 -13.42 24.43 31.18
N MET A 99 -14.08 24.59 30.04
CA MET A 99 -15.49 24.96 29.96
C MET A 99 -16.42 23.94 30.66
N GLU A 100 -16.10 22.65 30.58
CA GLU A 100 -16.83 21.59 31.28
C GLU A 100 -16.63 21.66 32.80
N SER A 101 -15.42 22.03 33.26
CA SER A 101 -15.12 22.22 34.68
C SER A 101 -15.86 23.43 35.29
N GLU A 102 -16.13 24.46 34.50
CA GLU A 102 -16.91 25.65 34.88
C GLU A 102 -18.43 25.41 34.84
N LEU A 103 -18.87 24.25 34.35
CA LEU A 103 -20.28 23.96 34.17
C LEU A 103 -20.96 23.63 35.50
N THR A 104 -21.73 24.59 36.02
CA THR A 104 -22.57 24.34 37.21
C THR A 104 -23.50 23.13 37.02
N PRO A 105 -23.83 22.37 38.09
CA PRO A 105 -24.75 21.22 38.00
C PRO A 105 -26.10 21.54 37.36
N ALA A 106 -26.59 22.78 37.52
CA ALA A 106 -27.83 23.25 36.89
C ALA A 106 -27.71 23.34 35.36
N LYS A 107 -26.60 23.86 34.83
CA LYS A 107 -26.35 23.90 33.38
C LYS A 107 -26.18 22.49 32.81
N GLN A 108 -25.48 21.59 33.52
CA GLN A 108 -25.34 20.19 33.11
C GLN A 108 -26.70 19.50 32.99
N LYS A 109 -27.62 19.76 33.92
CA LYS A 109 -28.99 19.23 33.88
C LYS A 109 -29.76 19.71 32.64
N ILE A 110 -29.63 20.99 32.28
CA ILE A 110 -30.28 21.56 31.08
C ILE A 110 -29.74 20.91 29.80
N ILE A 111 -28.41 20.73 29.69
CA ILE A 111 -27.80 20.06 28.53
C ILE A 111 -28.28 18.62 28.39
N ARG A 112 -28.36 17.87 29.49
CA ARG A 112 -28.89 16.50 29.48
C ARG A 112 -30.35 16.46 29.02
N GLN A 113 -31.18 17.37 29.49
CA GLN A 113 -32.57 17.47 29.07
C GLN A 113 -32.69 17.82 27.57
N ALA A 114 -31.89 18.79 27.09
CA ALA A 114 -31.84 19.13 25.67
C ALA A 114 -31.38 17.95 24.80
N ALA A 115 -30.39 17.18 25.26
CA ALA A 115 -29.93 15.98 24.57
C ALA A 115 -31.01 14.90 24.48
N VAL A 116 -31.79 14.68 25.56
CA VAL A 116 -32.92 13.74 25.56
C VAL A 116 -34.01 14.19 24.59
N VAL A 117 -34.40 15.46 24.61
CA VAL A 117 -35.42 16.00 23.69
C VAL A 117 -34.93 15.93 22.24
N GLY A 118 -33.67 16.25 21.98
CA GLY A 118 -33.07 16.13 20.65
C GLY A 118 -33.01 14.68 20.15
N ALA A 119 -32.74 13.72 21.05
CA ALA A 119 -32.78 12.30 20.71
C ALA A 119 -34.21 11.82 20.40
N GLN A 120 -35.20 12.28 21.17
CA GLN A 120 -36.61 11.99 20.92
C GLN A 120 -37.06 12.55 19.57
N HIS A 121 -36.72 13.80 19.26
CA HIS A 121 -37.04 14.41 17.97
C HIS A 121 -36.44 13.64 16.79
N ARG A 122 -35.15 13.25 16.88
CA ARG A 122 -34.52 12.43 15.84
C ARG A 122 -35.19 11.06 15.69
N ALA A 123 -35.59 10.44 16.79
CA ALA A 123 -36.31 9.17 16.75
C ALA A 123 -37.71 9.33 16.11
N GLU A 124 -38.42 10.41 16.41
CA GLU A 124 -39.71 10.75 15.81
C GLU A 124 -39.58 11.05 14.32
N GLU A 125 -38.58 11.84 13.91
CA GLU A 125 -38.28 12.10 12.50
C GLU A 125 -37.92 10.82 11.75
N ALA A 126 -37.12 9.94 12.36
CA ALA A 126 -36.78 8.64 11.77
C ALA A 126 -38.03 7.77 11.59
N ARG A 127 -38.92 7.72 12.60
CA ARG A 127 -40.21 7.02 12.49
C ARG A 127 -41.09 7.62 11.40
N ARG A 128 -41.13 8.95 11.30
CA ARG A 128 -41.89 9.64 10.26
C ARG A 128 -41.36 9.32 8.87
N ARG A 129 -40.05 9.36 8.65
CA ARG A 129 -39.43 8.97 7.38
C ARG A 129 -39.72 7.52 7.03
N GLN A 130 -39.59 6.60 7.99
CA GLN A 130 -39.94 5.20 7.78
C GLN A 130 -41.43 5.04 7.40
N ALA A 131 -42.33 5.78 8.05
CA ALA A 131 -43.75 5.75 7.71
C ALA A 131 -44.02 6.30 6.30
N GLU A 132 -43.35 7.39 5.91
CA GLU A 132 -43.43 7.97 4.56
C GLU A 132 -42.87 7.01 3.50
N GLU A 133 -41.75 6.34 3.76
CA GLU A 133 -41.15 5.33 2.89
C GLU A 133 -42.07 4.10 2.73
N LEU A 134 -42.62 3.60 3.84
CA LEU A 134 -43.59 2.50 3.81
C LEU A 134 -44.86 2.89 3.05
N ALA A 135 -45.37 4.11 3.24
CA ALA A 135 -46.54 4.62 2.53
C ALA A 135 -46.25 4.75 1.02
N ALA A 136 -45.07 5.26 0.64
CA ALA A 136 -44.65 5.35 -0.76
C ALA A 136 -44.49 3.96 -1.39
N TYR A 137 -43.92 3.00 -0.66
CA TYR A 137 -43.80 1.61 -1.09
C TYR A 137 -45.18 0.96 -1.29
N GLN A 138 -46.09 1.15 -0.34
CA GLN A 138 -47.47 0.67 -0.46
C GLN A 138 -48.19 1.33 -1.64
N ALA A 139 -48.08 2.65 -1.83
CA ALA A 139 -48.69 3.34 -2.98
C ALA A 139 -48.16 2.80 -4.31
N LYS A 140 -46.84 2.55 -4.39
CA LYS A 140 -46.21 1.92 -5.55
C LYS A 140 -46.80 0.53 -5.82
N LEU A 141 -46.95 -0.31 -4.79
CA LEU A 141 -47.60 -1.62 -4.94
C LEU A 141 -49.04 -1.50 -5.42
N HIS A 142 -49.84 -0.58 -4.87
CA HIS A 142 -51.25 -0.43 -5.25
C HIS A 142 -51.43 0.06 -6.70
N SER A 143 -50.43 0.74 -7.27
CA SER A 143 -50.46 1.18 -8.68
C SER A 143 -50.12 0.07 -9.69
N MET A 144 -49.63 -1.09 -9.23
CA MET A 144 -49.19 -2.20 -10.08
C MET A 144 -50.27 -3.29 -10.21
N THR A 145 -50.28 -4.00 -11.34
CA THR A 145 -51.11 -5.20 -11.52
C THR A 145 -50.56 -6.39 -10.71
N ASP A 146 -51.36 -7.43 -10.48
CA ASP A 146 -50.98 -8.59 -9.65
C ASP A 146 -49.71 -9.28 -10.14
N GLU A 147 -49.57 -9.45 -11.45
CA GLU A 147 -48.38 -10.03 -12.08
C GLU A 147 -47.14 -9.14 -11.89
N GLN A 148 -47.29 -7.82 -12.05
CA GLN A 148 -46.21 -6.86 -11.83
C GLN A 148 -45.80 -6.77 -10.36
N ARG A 149 -46.76 -6.87 -9.43
CA ARG A 149 -46.50 -6.92 -7.99
C ARG A 149 -45.69 -8.15 -7.62
N ALA A 150 -46.05 -9.32 -8.15
CA ALA A 150 -45.32 -10.56 -7.88
C ALA A 150 -43.86 -10.48 -8.36
N ALA A 151 -43.64 -10.02 -9.60
CA ALA A 151 -42.30 -9.84 -10.15
C ALA A 151 -41.46 -8.83 -9.35
N PHE A 152 -42.06 -7.70 -8.95
CA PHE A 152 -41.39 -6.67 -8.16
C PHE A 152 -40.99 -7.17 -6.76
N LEU A 153 -41.85 -7.98 -6.11
CA LEU A 153 -41.54 -8.58 -4.81
C LEU A 153 -40.46 -9.66 -4.89
N GLU A 154 -40.40 -10.43 -5.97
CA GLU A 154 -39.31 -11.38 -6.19
C GLU A 154 -37.98 -10.68 -6.46
N GLU A 155 -37.98 -9.62 -7.26
CA GLU A 155 -36.78 -8.83 -7.54
C GLU A 155 -36.22 -8.18 -6.27
N GLU A 156 -37.07 -7.63 -5.40
CA GLU A 156 -36.63 -7.07 -4.11
C GLU A 156 -36.04 -8.14 -3.18
N LYS A 157 -36.63 -9.35 -3.14
CA LYS A 157 -36.07 -10.48 -2.39
C LYS A 157 -34.71 -10.91 -2.93
N GLU A 158 -34.53 -10.95 -4.25
CA GLU A 158 -33.22 -11.25 -4.84
C GLU A 158 -32.18 -10.17 -4.54
N LYS A 159 -32.57 -8.89 -4.58
CA LYS A 159 -31.68 -7.78 -4.19
C LYS A 159 -31.26 -7.88 -2.73
N GLU A 160 -32.19 -8.23 -1.83
CA GLU A 160 -31.87 -8.46 -0.41
C GLU A 160 -30.91 -9.65 -0.23
N LYS A 161 -31.15 -10.77 -0.92
CA LYS A 161 -30.22 -11.91 -0.93
C LYS A 161 -28.82 -11.50 -1.37
N ARG A 162 -28.69 -10.75 -2.47
CA ARG A 162 -27.37 -10.27 -2.94
C ARG A 162 -26.68 -9.36 -1.92
N ARG A 163 -27.43 -8.46 -1.27
CA ARG A 163 -26.88 -7.57 -0.22
C ARG A 163 -26.39 -8.38 0.99
N THR A 164 -27.18 -9.36 1.43
CA THR A 164 -26.79 -10.22 2.57
C THR A 164 -25.58 -11.09 2.23
N GLU A 165 -25.53 -11.69 1.04
CA GLU A 165 -24.38 -12.42 0.54
C GLU A 165 -23.12 -11.54 0.47
N GLU A 166 -23.24 -10.29 0.03
CA GLU A 166 -22.13 -9.33 -0.01
C GLU A 166 -21.62 -8.98 1.40
N ILE A 167 -22.52 -8.72 2.35
CA ILE A 167 -22.17 -8.45 3.75
C ILE A 167 -21.43 -9.65 4.35
N VAL A 168 -21.97 -10.86 4.16
CA VAL A 168 -21.34 -12.10 4.65
C VAL A 168 -19.96 -12.28 4.02
N ALA A 169 -19.82 -12.07 2.71
CA ALA A 169 -18.52 -12.17 2.04
C ALA A 169 -17.50 -11.13 2.56
N LEU A 170 -17.93 -9.92 2.89
CA LEU A 170 -17.09 -8.90 3.51
C LEU A 170 -16.68 -9.28 4.94
N GLU A 171 -17.62 -9.81 5.73
CA GLU A 171 -17.36 -10.29 7.08
C GLU A 171 -16.43 -11.51 7.08
N GLU A 172 -16.63 -12.47 6.18
CA GLU A 172 -15.74 -13.62 6.01
C GLU A 172 -14.32 -13.19 5.65
N LYS A 173 -14.16 -12.24 4.73
CA LYS A 173 -12.84 -11.65 4.42
C LYS A 173 -12.22 -10.97 5.63
N ARG A 174 -13.01 -10.25 6.44
CA ARG A 174 -12.54 -9.62 7.68
C ARG A 174 -12.09 -10.67 8.70
N ILE A 175 -12.90 -11.70 8.94
CA ILE A 175 -12.60 -12.80 9.85
C ILE A 175 -11.37 -13.57 9.39
N GLU A 176 -11.23 -13.83 8.09
CA GLU A 176 -10.06 -14.52 7.54
C GLU A 176 -8.78 -13.70 7.75
N ARG A 177 -8.83 -12.38 7.52
CA ARG A 177 -7.72 -11.46 7.84
C ARG A 177 -7.37 -11.51 9.33
N GLU A 178 -8.37 -11.51 10.20
CA GLU A 178 -8.17 -11.59 11.65
C GLU A 178 -7.54 -12.93 12.07
N ARG A 179 -8.02 -14.06 11.54
CA ARG A 179 -7.41 -15.38 11.75
C ARG A 179 -5.95 -15.43 11.31
N ARG A 180 -5.61 -14.81 10.18
CA ARG A 180 -4.20 -14.70 9.74
C ARG A 180 -3.36 -13.88 10.72
N ARG A 181 -3.89 -12.77 11.25
CA ARG A 181 -3.20 -11.96 12.27
C ARG A 181 -3.00 -12.75 13.56
N GLU A 182 -4.03 -13.47 13.99
CA GLU A 182 -3.98 -14.29 15.20
C GLU A 182 -3.00 -15.46 15.05
N ALA A 183 -2.99 -16.16 13.90
CA ALA A 183 -2.01 -17.20 13.59
C ALA A 183 -0.57 -16.69 13.67
N ARG A 184 -0.28 -15.50 13.13
CA ARG A 184 1.04 -14.86 13.25
C ARG A 184 1.40 -14.53 14.71
N ARG A 185 0.45 -14.00 15.49
CA ARG A 185 0.65 -13.72 16.93
C ARG A 185 0.89 -15.00 17.72
N ASN A 186 0.19 -16.08 17.40
CA ASN A 186 0.34 -17.38 18.06
C ASN A 186 1.69 -18.01 17.70
N ALA A 187 2.10 -17.99 16.43
CA ALA A 187 3.41 -18.47 16.01
C ALA A 187 4.56 -17.69 16.69
N ARG A 188 4.40 -16.38 16.89
CA ARG A 188 5.38 -15.58 17.66
C ARG A 188 5.40 -15.96 19.13
N ARG A 189 4.22 -16.13 19.76
CA ARG A 189 4.11 -16.59 21.15
C ARG A 189 4.75 -17.98 21.34
N GLU A 190 4.49 -18.90 20.43
CA GLU A 190 5.06 -20.26 20.44
C GLU A 190 6.59 -20.23 20.31
N ARG A 191 7.14 -19.40 19.40
CA ARG A 191 8.60 -19.19 19.30
C ARG A 191 9.20 -18.63 20.59
N LEU A 192 8.54 -17.67 21.23
CA LEU A 192 9.00 -17.10 22.50
C LEU A 192 8.95 -18.13 23.63
N LEU A 193 7.90 -18.93 23.71
CA LEU A 193 7.76 -20.01 24.71
C LEU A 193 8.80 -21.13 24.48
N ASN A 194 9.03 -21.55 23.24
CA ASN A 194 10.06 -22.54 22.94
C ASN A 194 11.48 -22.01 23.19
N ASN A 195 11.75 -20.74 22.90
CA ASN A 195 13.05 -20.12 23.20
C ASN A 195 13.26 -19.92 24.72
N GLN A 196 12.20 -19.68 25.49
CA GLN A 196 12.29 -19.66 26.97
C GLN A 196 12.63 -21.04 27.54
N ASN A 197 12.13 -22.12 26.93
CA ASN A 197 12.46 -23.48 27.36
C ASN A 197 13.89 -23.92 26.98
N THR A 198 14.55 -23.25 26.02
CA THR A 198 15.95 -23.53 25.67
C THR A 198 16.95 -22.73 26.49
N ASP A 199 16.58 -21.53 26.96
CA ASP A 199 17.45 -20.71 27.81
C ASP A 199 17.51 -21.21 29.27
N ASP A 200 16.51 -21.97 29.73
CA ASP A 200 16.51 -22.57 31.08
C ASP A 200 17.34 -23.87 31.20
N LEU A 201 17.92 -24.34 30.08
CA LEU A 201 18.84 -25.49 30.03
C LEU A 201 20.32 -25.09 29.95
N PHE A 202 20.63 -23.78 29.90
CA PHE A 202 21.99 -23.24 29.86
C PHE A 202 22.33 -22.30 31.03
N SER A 203 21.56 -22.31 32.13
CA SER A 203 22.00 -21.67 33.39
C SER A 203 22.86 -22.63 34.21
N SER A 204 24.13 -22.73 33.83
CA SER A 204 25.21 -23.21 34.68
C SER A 204 26.37 -22.24 34.51
N ASP A 205 26.62 -21.44 35.55
CA ASP A 205 27.83 -20.66 35.85
C ASP A 205 28.79 -20.35 34.70
N ASP A 206 28.80 -19.09 34.24
CA ASP A 206 30.03 -18.28 34.32
C ASP A 206 29.72 -16.78 34.11
N ASP A 207 30.39 -15.96 34.91
CA ASP A 207 30.24 -14.50 35.04
C ASP A 207 30.63 -13.72 33.76
N GLU A 208 29.77 -12.83 33.26
CA GLU A 208 30.11 -11.45 32.83
C GLU A 208 28.86 -10.64 32.36
N PRO A 209 28.80 -9.31 32.57
CA PRO A 209 27.60 -8.52 32.32
C PRO A 209 27.54 -8.00 30.88
N GLN A 210 26.79 -8.67 30.00
CA GLN A 210 26.40 -8.08 28.72
C GLN A 210 25.12 -7.23 28.86
N GLU A 211 25.25 -5.94 28.53
CA GLU A 211 24.17 -4.97 28.44
C GLU A 211 23.01 -5.49 27.56
N THR A 212 21.89 -5.82 28.20
CA THR A 212 20.66 -6.19 27.49
C THR A 212 20.04 -4.96 26.81
N ILE A 213 20.31 -4.80 25.50
CA ILE A 213 19.64 -3.81 24.66
C ILE A 213 18.15 -4.18 24.53
N LYS A 214 17.29 -3.33 25.12
CA LYS A 214 15.82 -3.36 25.04
C LYS A 214 15.34 -3.34 23.57
N LYS A 215 15.13 -4.52 22.96
CA LYS A 215 14.50 -4.68 21.63
C LYS A 215 12.96 -4.85 21.66
N LYS A 216 12.30 -4.62 22.80
CA LYS A 216 10.86 -4.88 22.95
C LYS A 216 9.91 -3.90 22.21
N GLY A 217 10.42 -2.83 21.60
CA GLY A 217 9.57 -1.80 20.96
C GLY A 217 9.58 -1.75 19.43
N LYS A 218 10.53 -2.41 18.74
CA LYS A 218 10.71 -2.22 17.30
C LYS A 218 9.91 -3.19 16.42
N GLU A 219 9.50 -4.35 16.94
CA GLU A 219 8.80 -5.37 16.15
C GLU A 219 7.35 -4.97 15.81
N ALA A 220 6.66 -4.24 16.70
CA ALA A 220 5.30 -3.77 16.43
C ALA A 220 5.25 -2.74 15.30
N ALA A 221 6.26 -1.87 15.19
CA ALA A 221 6.35 -0.85 14.14
C ALA A 221 6.73 -1.43 12.77
N ILE A 222 7.47 -2.55 12.74
CA ILE A 222 7.82 -3.25 11.50
C ILE A 222 6.58 -3.88 10.86
N ASP A 223 5.62 -4.36 11.67
CA ASP A 223 4.39 -4.97 11.18
C ASP A 223 3.45 -4.00 10.46
N GLU A 224 3.37 -2.74 10.91
CA GLU A 224 2.58 -1.71 10.24
C GLU A 224 3.23 -1.26 8.92
N LEU A 225 4.56 -1.28 8.84
CA LEU A 225 5.31 -0.90 7.63
C LEU A 225 5.32 -2.01 6.56
N GLU A 226 5.46 -3.29 6.94
CA GLU A 226 5.37 -4.41 5.99
C GLU A 226 3.96 -4.54 5.40
N TYR A 227 2.91 -4.20 6.16
CA TYR A 227 1.53 -4.21 5.69
C TYR A 227 1.23 -3.11 4.64
N ASN A 228 1.67 -1.88 4.89
CA ASN A 228 1.50 -0.76 3.95
C ASN A 228 2.18 -1.00 2.60
N LEU A 229 3.28 -1.76 2.59
CA LEU A 229 3.98 -2.16 1.38
C LEU A 229 3.27 -3.27 0.60
N HIS A 230 2.50 -4.14 1.27
CA HIS A 230 1.84 -5.25 0.57
C HIS A 230 0.49 -4.84 -0.03
N GLU A 231 -0.22 -3.87 0.57
CA GLU A 231 -1.47 -3.33 -0.01
C GLU A 231 -1.25 -2.28 -1.10
N ARG A 232 -0.12 -1.56 -1.13
CA ARG A 232 0.15 -0.60 -2.21
C ARG A 232 0.48 -1.25 -3.57
N TYR A 233 0.79 -2.53 -3.59
CA TYR A 233 1.35 -3.23 -4.76
C TYR A 233 0.55 -4.49 -5.17
N LEU A 234 -0.67 -4.64 -4.66
CA LEU A 234 -1.67 -5.64 -5.08
C LEU A 234 -3.00 -4.94 -5.42
#